data_AF-A0A2V5VBL5-F1
#
_entry.id   AF-A0A2V5VBL5-F1
#
_cell.length_a   1.000
_cell.length_b   1.000
_cell.length_c   1.000
_cell.angle_alpha   90.00
_cell.angle_beta   90.00
_cell.angle_gamma   90.00
#
_symmetry.space_group_name_H-M   'P 1'
#
loop_
_entity.id
_entity.type
_entity.pdbx_description
1 polymer ?
#
loop_
_entity_poly.entity_id
_entity_poly.type
_entity_poly.pdbx_seq_one_letter_code
_entity_poly.pdbx_strand_id
1 'polypeptide(L)'
;MDAEAQKLVESGKLTAKAAEQLEKLKPGTFCLHKSWGFGRVTEWNLLLNQIVIDFASKKAHPMQVQYAAENLTPLAREHFLARKANNLTSIKTLAKEEPVAVVRNIVESLGGQATVAQIGEWLVNDVLTEAEWKRWWESTKKLLKASGAFSIPAKNTEPIHLRAEGLSHTDELIASFNKARQPKEQIAALEQIIRFHQQFKEPEKQLQPFIATIENMAVRNQKMHPELAFEFIIARDDLLGRVPQLRTTHIGLTLSKLILEEEKRLISVLPKLPAAKEKRVLQALPSALGPRWTERALCLMQGSHGRMVTQI
;
A
#
# COMPACT_ATOMS: atom_id res chain seq x y z
N MET A 1 14.83 -21.25 -34.49
CA MET A 1 13.70 -20.96 -35.37
C MET A 1 13.23 -22.28 -35.93
N ASP A 2 11.95 -22.59 -35.81
CA ASP A 2 11.37 -23.80 -36.37
C ASP A 2 11.57 -23.87 -37.90
N ALA A 3 11.90 -25.06 -38.43
CA ALA A 3 12.22 -25.25 -39.85
C ALA A 3 11.03 -24.93 -40.77
N GLU A 4 9.80 -25.13 -40.29
CA GLU A 4 8.59 -24.80 -41.04
C GLU A 4 8.27 -23.30 -40.99
N ALA A 5 8.55 -22.64 -39.85
CA ALA A 5 8.44 -21.19 -39.74
C ALA A 5 9.42 -20.48 -40.69
N GLN A 6 10.63 -21.02 -40.87
CA GLN A 6 11.63 -20.47 -41.78
C GLN A 6 11.19 -20.56 -43.25
N LYS A 7 10.56 -21.68 -43.66
CA LYS A 7 9.94 -21.81 -44.99
C LYS A 7 8.83 -20.79 -45.22
N LEU A 8 8.03 -20.47 -44.19
CA LEU A 8 7.00 -19.44 -44.31
C LEU A 8 7.60 -18.05 -44.52
N VAL A 9 8.74 -17.75 -43.89
CA VAL A 9 9.50 -16.50 -44.10
C VAL A 9 10.05 -16.42 -45.52
N GLU A 10 10.69 -17.49 -46.00
CA GLU A 10 11.23 -17.58 -47.36
C GLU A 10 10.13 -17.44 -48.43
N SER A 11 8.92 -17.95 -48.16
CA SER A 11 7.76 -17.83 -49.05
C SER A 11 7.03 -16.47 -48.99
N GLY A 12 7.46 -15.54 -48.12
CA GLY A 12 6.83 -14.23 -47.92
C GLY A 12 5.48 -14.26 -47.18
N LYS A 13 5.07 -15.41 -46.65
CA LYS A 13 3.81 -15.57 -45.88
C LYS A 13 3.94 -15.16 -44.41
N LEU A 14 5.17 -14.99 -43.93
CA LEU A 14 5.52 -14.60 -42.57
C LEU A 14 6.68 -13.60 -42.61
N THR A 15 6.60 -12.48 -41.90
CA THR A 15 7.76 -11.57 -41.81
C THR A 15 8.74 -12.05 -40.73
N ALA A 16 10.02 -11.69 -40.83
CA ALA A 16 11.02 -12.08 -39.81
C ALA A 16 10.61 -11.62 -38.39
N LYS A 17 10.09 -10.41 -38.26
CA LYS A 17 9.55 -9.88 -36.99
C LYS A 17 8.35 -10.71 -36.49
N ALA A 18 7.46 -11.12 -37.39
CA ALA A 18 6.33 -11.96 -37.03
C ALA A 18 6.76 -13.38 -36.65
N ALA A 19 7.83 -13.93 -37.25
CA ALA A 19 8.41 -15.20 -36.85
C ALA A 19 8.94 -15.17 -35.41
N GLU A 20 9.59 -14.08 -34.98
CA GLU A 20 10.02 -13.91 -33.58
C GLU A 20 8.84 -13.87 -32.59
N GLN A 21 7.72 -13.26 -32.98
CA GLN A 21 6.50 -13.27 -32.15
C GLN A 21 5.83 -14.63 -32.15
N LEU A 22 5.80 -15.30 -33.29
CA LEU A 22 5.27 -16.65 -33.43
C LEU A 22 6.01 -17.61 -32.50
N GLU A 23 7.34 -17.55 -32.40
CA GLU A 23 8.13 -18.38 -31.49
C GLU A 23 7.69 -18.29 -30.01
N LYS A 24 7.07 -17.18 -29.60
CA LYS A 24 6.50 -17.01 -28.26
C LYS A 24 5.14 -17.68 -28.13
N LEU A 25 4.42 -17.91 -29.23
CA LEU A 25 3.07 -18.47 -29.31
C LEU A 25 3.07 -19.98 -29.57
N LYS A 26 4.01 -20.75 -29.02
CA LYS A 26 4.06 -22.22 -29.16
C LYS A 26 2.82 -22.90 -28.58
N PRO A 27 2.51 -24.14 -29.02
CA PRO A 27 1.48 -24.95 -28.38
C PRO A 27 1.65 -25.00 -26.86
N GLY A 28 0.56 -24.76 -26.13
CA GLY A 28 0.55 -24.62 -24.68
C GLY A 28 0.70 -23.18 -24.16
N THR A 29 1.14 -22.22 -24.99
CA THR A 29 1.20 -20.81 -24.59
C THR A 29 -0.19 -20.20 -24.46
N PHE A 30 -0.40 -19.36 -23.45
CA PHE A 30 -1.58 -18.52 -23.32
C PHE A 30 -1.40 -17.18 -24.02
N CYS A 31 -2.47 -16.63 -24.56
CA CYS A 31 -2.44 -15.36 -25.27
C CYS A 31 -3.71 -14.53 -25.04
N LEU A 32 -3.63 -13.23 -25.29
CA LEU A 32 -4.77 -12.32 -25.38
C LEU A 32 -4.98 -11.86 -26.82
N HIS A 33 -6.23 -11.92 -27.27
CA HIS A 33 -6.69 -11.27 -28.49
C HIS A 33 -7.62 -10.10 -28.12
N LYS A 34 -7.52 -8.97 -28.82
CA LYS A 34 -8.30 -7.76 -28.52
C LYS A 34 -9.82 -7.99 -28.57
N SER A 35 -10.29 -8.82 -29.50
CA SER A 35 -11.73 -9.07 -29.70
C SER A 35 -12.23 -10.38 -29.10
N TRP A 36 -11.35 -11.36 -28.90
CA TRP A 36 -11.74 -12.72 -28.47
C TRP A 36 -11.26 -13.05 -27.06
N GLY A 37 -10.48 -12.15 -26.45
CA GLY A 37 -10.02 -12.27 -25.09
C GLY A 37 -8.95 -13.35 -24.93
N PHE A 38 -8.99 -14.01 -23.77
CA PHE A 38 -8.03 -15.02 -23.36
C PHE A 38 -8.17 -16.31 -24.19
N GLY A 39 -7.03 -16.83 -24.63
CA GLY A 39 -6.96 -18.10 -25.34
C GLY A 39 -5.69 -18.89 -25.02
N ARG A 40 -5.70 -20.16 -25.42
CA ARG A 40 -4.56 -21.07 -25.33
C ARG A 40 -4.24 -21.61 -26.71
N VAL A 41 -3.00 -21.49 -27.15
CA VAL A 41 -2.55 -22.12 -28.40
C VAL A 41 -2.56 -23.63 -28.18
N THR A 42 -3.32 -24.35 -29.01
CA THR A 42 -3.41 -25.81 -28.94
C THR A 42 -2.45 -26.46 -29.92
N GLU A 43 -2.27 -25.87 -31.10
CA GLU A 43 -1.52 -26.49 -32.19
C GLU A 43 -0.90 -25.45 -33.12
N TRP A 44 0.25 -25.80 -33.68
CA TRP A 44 0.83 -25.14 -34.85
C TRP A 44 0.59 -26.01 -36.08
N ASN A 45 -0.12 -25.46 -37.06
CA ASN A 45 -0.30 -26.08 -38.36
C ASN A 45 0.36 -25.19 -39.43
N LEU A 46 1.69 -25.10 -39.34
CA LEU A 46 2.48 -24.19 -40.18
C LEU A 46 2.46 -24.59 -41.65
N LEU A 47 2.26 -25.89 -41.95
CA LEU A 47 2.01 -26.39 -43.30
C LEU A 47 0.78 -25.74 -43.94
N LEU A 48 -0.29 -25.52 -43.17
CA LEU A 48 -1.50 -24.81 -43.62
C LEU A 48 -1.42 -23.29 -43.40
N ASN A 49 -0.26 -22.77 -42.98
CA ASN A 49 -0.06 -21.37 -42.59
C ASN A 49 -1.04 -20.91 -41.48
N GLN A 50 -1.31 -21.78 -40.50
CA GLN A 50 -2.25 -21.52 -39.41
C GLN A 50 -1.71 -21.94 -38.03
N ILE A 51 -2.21 -21.29 -36.98
CA ILE A 51 -2.17 -21.80 -35.61
C ILE A 51 -3.60 -21.98 -35.10
N VAL A 52 -3.80 -22.97 -34.23
CA VAL A 52 -5.11 -23.27 -33.64
C VAL A 52 -5.12 -22.81 -32.20
N ILE A 53 -6.17 -22.08 -31.82
CA ILE A 53 -6.29 -21.44 -30.50
C ILE A 53 -7.66 -21.73 -29.92
N ASP A 54 -7.67 -22.15 -28.66
CA ASP A 54 -8.86 -22.22 -27.84
C ASP A 54 -9.10 -20.91 -27.11
N PHE A 55 -9.94 -20.04 -27.65
CA PHE A 55 -10.46 -18.89 -26.93
C PHE A 55 -11.59 -19.31 -25.99
N ALA A 56 -11.86 -18.49 -24.96
CA ALA A 56 -13.00 -18.72 -24.07
C ALA A 56 -14.34 -18.71 -24.83
N SER A 57 -14.49 -17.83 -25.82
CA SER A 57 -15.70 -17.70 -26.64
C SER A 57 -15.71 -18.57 -27.90
N LYS A 58 -14.55 -19.08 -28.35
CA LYS A 58 -14.41 -19.82 -29.61
C LYS A 58 -13.32 -20.87 -29.51
N LYS A 59 -13.73 -22.14 -29.41
CA LYS A 59 -12.83 -23.30 -29.37
C LYS A 59 -12.31 -23.67 -30.76
N ALA A 60 -11.13 -24.27 -30.79
CA ALA A 60 -10.44 -24.77 -31.97
C ALA A 60 -10.40 -23.76 -33.13
N HIS A 61 -10.13 -22.49 -32.85
CA HIS A 61 -10.17 -21.45 -33.86
C HIS A 61 -8.86 -21.42 -34.67
N PRO A 62 -8.89 -21.69 -35.99
CA PRO A 62 -7.72 -21.50 -36.84
C PRO A 62 -7.50 -20.02 -37.11
N MET A 63 -6.26 -19.57 -36.99
CA MET A 63 -5.82 -18.20 -37.25
C MET A 63 -4.57 -18.23 -38.12
N GLN A 64 -4.52 -17.39 -39.16
CA GLN A 64 -3.34 -17.30 -40.04
C GLN A 64 -2.10 -16.88 -39.24
N VAL A 65 -0.94 -17.50 -39.52
CA VAL A 65 0.29 -17.31 -38.73
C VAL A 65 0.71 -15.83 -38.63
N GLN A 66 0.73 -15.09 -39.75
CA GLN A 66 1.05 -13.65 -39.75
C GLN A 66 0.07 -12.86 -38.89
N TYR A 67 -1.23 -13.08 -39.08
CA TYR A 67 -2.27 -12.38 -38.32
C TYR A 67 -2.18 -12.67 -36.82
N ALA A 68 -1.90 -13.92 -36.46
CA ALA A 68 -1.67 -14.33 -35.08
C ALA A 68 -0.47 -13.61 -34.45
N ALA A 69 0.66 -13.57 -35.14
CA ALA A 69 1.86 -12.88 -34.67
C ALA A 69 1.66 -11.37 -34.48
N GLU A 70 0.73 -10.76 -35.23
CA GLU A 70 0.43 -9.33 -35.15
C GLU A 70 -0.65 -8.98 -34.11
N ASN A 71 -1.61 -9.88 -33.85
CA ASN A 71 -2.81 -9.57 -33.07
C ASN A 71 -2.90 -10.29 -31.72
N LEU A 72 -1.99 -11.22 -31.44
CA LEU A 72 -1.93 -11.92 -30.17
C LEU A 72 -0.84 -11.37 -29.29
N THR A 73 -1.18 -11.14 -28.03
CA THR A 73 -0.20 -10.85 -26.98
C THR A 73 0.08 -12.14 -26.21
N PRO A 74 1.29 -12.74 -26.32
CA PRO A 74 1.66 -13.90 -25.52
C PRO A 74 1.69 -13.54 -24.03
N LEU A 75 1.23 -14.45 -23.18
CA LEU A 75 1.24 -14.29 -21.74
C LEU A 75 2.33 -15.14 -21.11
N ALA A 76 3.10 -14.54 -20.20
CA ALA A 76 4.02 -15.27 -19.32
C ALA A 76 3.24 -16.24 -18.42
N ARG A 77 3.91 -17.30 -17.93
CA ARG A 77 3.27 -18.30 -17.04
C ARG A 77 2.81 -17.69 -15.72
N GLU A 78 3.47 -16.62 -15.32
CA GLU A 78 3.33 -15.86 -14.09
C GLU A 78 2.19 -14.85 -14.19
N HIS A 79 1.73 -14.55 -15.41
CA HIS A 79 0.56 -13.71 -15.64
C HIS A 79 -0.67 -14.34 -14.98
N PHE A 80 -1.47 -13.52 -14.30
CA PHE A 80 -2.58 -13.98 -13.47
C PHE A 80 -3.55 -14.90 -14.22
N LEU A 81 -3.98 -14.50 -15.43
CA LEU A 81 -4.88 -15.32 -16.26
C LEU A 81 -4.27 -16.68 -16.65
N ALA A 82 -2.96 -16.74 -16.91
CA ALA A 82 -2.28 -18.00 -17.22
C ALA A 82 -2.24 -18.92 -15.99
N ARG A 83 -1.93 -18.37 -14.81
CA ARG A 83 -1.98 -19.11 -13.53
C ARG A 83 -3.38 -19.60 -13.21
N LYS A 84 -4.40 -18.75 -13.39
CA LYS A 84 -5.83 -19.08 -13.18
C LYS A 84 -6.27 -20.22 -14.09
N ALA A 85 -5.90 -20.19 -15.37
CA ALA A 85 -6.25 -21.24 -16.32
C ALA A 85 -5.55 -22.58 -16.03
N ASN A 86 -4.31 -22.55 -15.53
CA ASN A 86 -3.56 -23.76 -15.20
C ASN A 86 -4.01 -24.40 -13.88
N ASN A 87 -4.28 -23.60 -12.85
CA ASN A 87 -4.63 -24.11 -11.52
C ASN A 87 -5.56 -23.14 -10.79
N LEU A 88 -6.86 -23.26 -11.05
CA LEU A 88 -7.87 -22.45 -10.40
C LEU A 88 -7.93 -22.69 -8.88
N THR A 89 -7.71 -23.93 -8.43
CA THR A 89 -7.74 -24.29 -7.00
C THR A 89 -6.66 -23.55 -6.22
N SER A 90 -5.43 -23.46 -6.74
CA SER A 90 -4.36 -22.71 -6.09
C SER A 90 -4.65 -21.21 -6.03
N ILE A 91 -5.28 -20.64 -7.07
CA ILE A 91 -5.72 -19.24 -7.05
C ILE A 91 -6.81 -19.01 -6.00
N LYS A 92 -7.76 -19.94 -5.84
CA LYS A 92 -8.78 -19.86 -4.77
C LYS A 92 -8.16 -19.91 -3.38
N THR A 93 -7.15 -20.74 -3.17
CA THR A 93 -6.39 -20.79 -1.91
C THR A 93 -5.61 -19.49 -1.69
N LEU A 94 -4.86 -19.01 -2.68
CA LEU A 94 -4.13 -17.75 -2.61
C LEU A 94 -5.05 -16.56 -2.31
N ALA A 95 -6.25 -16.53 -2.89
CA ALA A 95 -7.21 -15.46 -2.60
C ALA A 95 -7.64 -15.44 -1.13
N LYS A 96 -7.70 -16.59 -0.45
CA LYS A 96 -8.04 -16.68 0.97
C LYS A 96 -6.87 -16.35 1.88
N GLU A 97 -5.70 -16.88 1.57
CA GLU A 97 -4.51 -16.82 2.44
C GLU A 97 -3.70 -15.54 2.23
N GLU A 98 -3.49 -15.15 0.96
CA GLU A 98 -2.62 -14.05 0.56
C GLU A 98 -3.32 -13.09 -0.44
N PRO A 99 -4.41 -12.41 -0.03
CA PRO A 99 -5.19 -11.57 -0.93
C PRO A 99 -4.38 -10.40 -1.53
N VAL A 100 -3.38 -9.89 -0.79
CA VAL A 100 -2.47 -8.83 -1.28
C VAL A 100 -1.60 -9.33 -2.43
N ALA A 101 -1.12 -10.57 -2.37
CA ALA A 101 -0.30 -11.17 -3.43
C ALA A 101 -1.12 -11.42 -4.70
N VAL A 102 -2.39 -11.80 -4.55
CA VAL A 102 -3.32 -11.92 -5.69
C VAL A 102 -3.53 -10.59 -6.39
N VAL A 103 -3.82 -9.52 -5.63
CA VAL A 103 -3.98 -8.18 -6.23
C VAL A 103 -2.69 -7.71 -6.88
N ARG A 104 -1.53 -7.94 -6.25
CA ARG A 104 -0.23 -7.64 -6.86
C ARG A 104 -0.10 -8.29 -8.24
N ASN A 105 -0.31 -9.61 -8.31
CA ASN A 105 -0.15 -10.36 -9.54
C ASN A 105 -1.11 -9.91 -10.65
N ILE A 106 -2.35 -9.55 -10.30
CA ILE A 106 -3.32 -8.97 -11.24
C ILE A 106 -2.83 -7.61 -11.75
N VAL A 107 -2.40 -6.72 -10.86
CA VAL A 107 -1.95 -5.38 -11.23
C VAL A 107 -0.69 -5.44 -12.09
N GLU A 108 0.28 -6.31 -11.77
CA GLU A 108 1.48 -6.56 -12.59
C GLU A 108 1.08 -7.05 -14.00
N SER A 109 0.13 -8.00 -14.05
CA SER A 109 -0.39 -8.56 -15.30
C SER A 109 -1.12 -7.52 -16.17
N LEU A 110 -1.69 -6.49 -15.55
CA LEU A 110 -2.34 -5.36 -16.22
C LEU A 110 -1.38 -4.19 -16.52
N GLY A 111 -0.07 -4.39 -16.38
CA GLY A 111 0.94 -3.38 -16.70
C GLY A 111 1.21 -2.38 -15.58
N GLY A 112 1.02 -2.78 -14.33
CA GLY A 112 1.39 -2.01 -13.14
C GLY A 112 0.28 -1.12 -12.57
N GLN A 113 -0.89 -1.12 -13.20
CA GLN A 113 -2.07 -0.42 -12.70
C GLN A 113 -3.37 -1.18 -13.01
N ALA A 114 -4.35 -1.13 -12.11
CA ALA A 114 -5.66 -1.71 -12.34
C ALA A 114 -6.75 -1.01 -11.54
N THR A 115 -7.93 -0.83 -12.14
CA THR A 115 -9.13 -0.40 -11.41
C THR A 115 -9.73 -1.54 -10.61
N VAL A 116 -10.56 -1.22 -9.62
CA VAL A 116 -11.28 -2.23 -8.82
C VAL A 116 -12.18 -3.11 -9.71
N ALA A 117 -12.77 -2.51 -10.75
CA ALA A 117 -13.59 -3.23 -11.72
C ALA A 117 -12.77 -4.26 -12.49
N GLN A 118 -11.60 -3.89 -13.03
CA GLN A 118 -10.72 -4.81 -13.75
C GLN A 118 -10.20 -5.96 -12.88
N ILE A 119 -9.90 -5.69 -11.60
CA ILE A 119 -9.53 -6.74 -10.65
C ILE A 119 -10.71 -7.70 -10.44
N GLY A 120 -11.92 -7.14 -10.27
CA GLY A 120 -13.16 -7.91 -10.12
C GLY A 120 -13.46 -8.80 -11.33
N GLU A 121 -13.31 -8.29 -12.56
CA GLU A 121 -13.53 -9.04 -13.80
C GLU A 121 -12.73 -10.34 -13.88
N TRP A 122 -11.55 -10.40 -13.24
CA TRP A 122 -10.69 -11.58 -13.29
C TRP A 122 -10.93 -12.57 -12.15
N LEU A 123 -11.60 -12.14 -11.07
CA LEU A 123 -11.83 -12.93 -9.86
C LEU A 123 -13.27 -13.38 -9.69
N VAL A 124 -14.24 -12.54 -10.05
CA VAL A 124 -15.66 -12.82 -9.89
C VAL A 124 -16.08 -13.97 -10.80
N ASN A 125 -17.01 -14.81 -10.34
CA ASN A 125 -17.55 -16.03 -10.96
C ASN A 125 -16.59 -17.23 -10.95
N ASP A 126 -15.31 -17.03 -11.24
CA ASP A 126 -14.33 -18.13 -11.28
C ASP A 126 -13.75 -18.45 -9.89
N VAL A 127 -13.29 -17.40 -9.19
CA VAL A 127 -12.55 -17.51 -7.92
C VAL A 127 -13.47 -17.21 -6.74
N LEU A 128 -14.28 -16.14 -6.86
CA LEU A 128 -15.18 -15.64 -5.84
C LEU A 128 -16.58 -15.42 -6.42
N THR A 129 -17.61 -15.68 -5.64
CA THR A 129 -18.97 -15.23 -5.97
C THR A 129 -19.10 -13.71 -5.84
N GLU A 130 -20.12 -13.10 -6.43
CA GLU A 130 -20.37 -11.65 -6.27
C GLU A 130 -20.53 -11.22 -4.80
N ALA A 131 -21.16 -12.07 -3.98
CA ALA A 131 -21.35 -11.81 -2.56
C ALA A 131 -20.03 -11.88 -1.78
N GLU A 132 -19.18 -12.86 -2.08
CA GLU A 132 -17.85 -12.99 -1.48
C GLU A 132 -16.94 -11.85 -1.91
N TRP A 133 -16.98 -11.44 -3.18
CA TRP A 133 -16.17 -10.36 -3.73
C TRP A 133 -16.29 -9.06 -2.92
N LYS A 134 -17.52 -8.63 -2.58
CA LYS A 134 -17.72 -7.39 -1.81
C LYS A 134 -17.03 -7.45 -0.44
N ARG A 135 -17.19 -8.57 0.28
CA ARG A 135 -16.58 -8.76 1.62
C ARG A 135 -15.07 -8.90 1.51
N TRP A 136 -14.61 -9.69 0.54
CA TRP A 136 -13.21 -9.92 0.26
C TRP A 136 -12.51 -8.61 -0.06
N TRP A 137 -13.04 -7.81 -1.00
CA TRP A 137 -12.46 -6.55 -1.41
C TRP A 137 -12.32 -5.55 -0.26
N GLU A 138 -13.34 -5.39 0.58
CA GLU A 138 -13.27 -4.49 1.74
C GLU A 138 -12.18 -4.89 2.74
N SER A 139 -12.01 -6.20 2.97
CA SER A 139 -10.93 -6.70 3.83
C SER A 139 -9.55 -6.53 3.17
N THR A 140 -9.42 -6.87 1.89
CA THR A 140 -8.19 -6.77 1.11
C THR A 140 -7.74 -5.33 0.96
N LYS A 141 -8.66 -4.38 0.73
CA LYS A 141 -8.34 -2.94 0.61
C LYS A 141 -7.65 -2.40 1.87
N LYS A 142 -8.03 -2.89 3.05
CA LYS A 142 -7.35 -2.54 4.32
C LYS A 142 -5.91 -3.09 4.35
N LEU A 143 -5.72 -4.34 3.91
CA LEU A 143 -4.41 -4.98 3.83
C LEU A 143 -3.51 -4.32 2.78
N LEU A 144 -4.05 -3.93 1.62
CA LEU A 144 -3.31 -3.20 0.58
C LEU A 144 -2.84 -1.83 1.07
N LYS A 145 -3.67 -1.12 1.84
CA LYS A 145 -3.26 0.14 2.48
C LYS A 145 -2.18 -0.08 3.53
N ALA A 146 -2.24 -1.18 4.28
CA ALA A 146 -1.26 -1.52 5.31
C ALA A 146 0.07 -2.02 4.73
N SER A 147 0.07 -2.62 3.54
CA SER A 147 1.30 -3.17 2.93
C SER A 147 2.26 -2.10 2.43
N GLY A 148 1.78 -0.88 2.18
CA GLY A 148 2.60 0.23 1.65
C GLY A 148 3.04 0.05 0.19
N ALA A 149 2.85 -1.13 -0.42
CA ALA A 149 3.29 -1.47 -1.78
C ALA A 149 2.36 -0.93 -2.89
N PHE A 150 1.20 -0.37 -2.51
CA PHE A 150 0.18 0.09 -3.46
C PHE A 150 -0.17 1.55 -3.22
N SER A 151 -0.44 2.28 -4.29
CA SER A 151 -1.16 3.55 -4.21
C SER A 151 -2.65 3.26 -4.34
N ILE A 152 -3.40 3.42 -3.25
CA ILE A 152 -4.85 3.16 -3.20
C ILE A 152 -5.60 4.48 -3.31
N PRO A 153 -6.31 4.74 -4.42
CA PRO A 153 -7.06 5.98 -4.59
C PRO A 153 -8.27 6.06 -3.66
N ALA A 154 -8.77 7.28 -3.47
CA ALA A 154 -9.99 7.53 -2.69
C ALA A 154 -11.24 7.02 -3.43
N LYS A 155 -11.27 7.16 -4.75
CA LYS A 155 -12.37 6.70 -5.62
C LYS A 155 -12.04 5.33 -6.21
N ASN A 156 -13.00 4.40 -6.17
CA ASN A 156 -12.83 3.06 -6.73
C ASN A 156 -12.78 3.04 -8.28
N THR A 157 -13.13 4.15 -8.94
CA THR A 157 -13.04 4.33 -10.39
C THR A 157 -11.62 4.67 -10.84
N GLU A 158 -10.77 5.13 -9.92
CA GLU A 158 -9.37 5.45 -10.22
C GLU A 158 -8.50 4.19 -10.10
N PRO A 159 -7.44 4.09 -10.91
CA PRO A 159 -6.55 2.93 -10.89
C PRO A 159 -5.74 2.85 -9.59
N ILE A 160 -5.59 1.62 -9.10
CA ILE A 160 -4.59 1.25 -8.11
C ILE A 160 -3.27 1.06 -8.83
N HIS A 161 -2.21 1.69 -8.35
CA HIS A 161 -0.87 1.54 -8.91
C HIS A 161 0.01 0.70 -7.98
N LEU A 162 0.86 -0.14 -8.57
CA LEU A 162 2.02 -0.66 -7.83
C LEU A 162 3.00 0.47 -7.60
N ARG A 163 3.47 0.58 -6.36
CA ARG A 163 4.63 1.43 -6.09
C ARG A 163 5.86 0.67 -6.57
N ALA A 164 6.55 1.22 -7.56
CA ALA A 164 7.80 0.65 -8.03
C ALA A 164 8.78 0.55 -6.86
N GLU A 165 9.51 -0.56 -6.75
CA GLU A 165 10.49 -0.84 -5.69
C GLU A 165 11.64 0.20 -5.59
N GLY A 166 11.65 1.24 -6.43
CA GLY A 166 12.65 2.31 -6.47
C GLY A 166 12.28 3.64 -5.82
N LEU A 167 11.04 3.85 -5.38
CA LEU A 167 10.69 4.91 -4.42
C LEU A 167 10.18 4.20 -3.18
N SER A 168 11.05 4.07 -2.18
CA SER A 168 10.70 3.37 -0.96
C SER A 168 9.49 4.07 -0.34
N HIS A 169 8.49 3.33 0.15
CA HIS A 169 7.35 3.90 0.89
C HIS A 169 7.83 4.88 1.97
N THR A 170 8.99 4.60 2.55
CA THR A 170 9.71 5.47 3.49
C THR A 170 10.09 6.83 2.91
N ASP A 171 10.49 6.91 1.65
CA ASP A 171 10.88 8.15 0.97
C ASP A 171 9.67 9.05 0.72
N GLU A 172 8.51 8.46 0.43
CA GLU A 172 7.26 9.20 0.35
C GLU A 172 6.79 9.70 1.70
N LEU A 173 6.91 8.89 2.76
CA LEU A 173 6.60 9.32 4.12
C LEU A 173 7.50 10.49 4.54
N ILE A 174 8.79 10.40 4.23
CA ILE A 174 9.78 11.47 4.41
C ILE A 174 9.37 12.72 3.60
N ALA A 175 9.05 12.56 2.32
CA ALA A 175 8.67 13.67 1.45
C ALA A 175 7.35 14.33 1.91
N SER A 176 6.39 13.54 2.38
CA SER A 176 5.12 14.02 2.93
C SER A 176 5.35 14.85 4.19
N PHE A 177 6.20 14.38 5.11
CA PHE A 177 6.58 15.13 6.30
C PHE A 177 7.28 16.44 5.93
N ASN A 178 8.23 16.42 4.99
CA ASN A 178 8.95 17.61 4.54
C ASN A 178 8.06 18.63 3.81
N LYS A 179 7.01 18.18 3.12
CA LYS A 179 6.05 19.06 2.42
C LYS A 179 5.00 19.67 3.36
N ALA A 180 4.68 19.00 4.47
CA ALA A 180 3.66 19.45 5.41
C ALA A 180 4.08 20.78 6.07
N ARG A 181 3.25 21.81 5.90
CA ARG A 181 3.54 23.16 6.44
C ARG A 181 2.71 23.50 7.66
N GLN A 182 1.52 22.92 7.78
CA GLN A 182 0.66 23.15 8.93
C GLN A 182 0.98 22.16 10.06
N PRO A 183 0.97 22.59 11.33
CA PRO A 183 1.29 21.70 12.45
C PRO A 183 0.47 20.42 12.49
N LYS A 184 -0.83 20.48 12.18
CA LYS A 184 -1.71 19.30 12.15
C LYS A 184 -1.35 18.33 11.02
N GLU A 185 -0.99 18.85 9.84
CA GLU A 185 -0.51 18.02 8.72
C GLU A 185 0.80 17.33 9.09
N GLN A 186 1.69 18.05 9.78
CA GLN A 186 2.97 17.50 10.22
C GLN A 186 2.81 16.42 11.29
N ILE A 187 1.89 16.59 12.25
CA ILE A 187 1.53 15.55 13.22
C ILE A 187 1.00 14.32 12.49
N ALA A 188 0.08 14.49 11.53
CA ALA A 188 -0.49 13.38 10.77
C ALA A 188 0.58 12.63 9.96
N ALA A 189 1.51 13.35 9.32
CA ALA A 189 2.63 12.75 8.59
C ALA A 189 3.58 11.98 9.53
N LEU A 190 3.87 12.53 10.71
CA LEU A 190 4.68 11.87 11.72
C LEU A 190 4.01 10.59 12.25
N GLU A 191 2.70 10.59 12.46
CA GLU A 191 1.95 9.39 12.85
C GLU A 191 2.04 8.29 11.79
N GLN A 192 2.07 8.63 10.49
CA GLN A 192 2.32 7.64 9.43
C GLN A 192 3.74 7.09 9.50
N ILE A 193 4.75 7.93 9.72
CA ILE A 193 6.15 7.48 9.91
C ILE A 193 6.26 6.52 11.10
N ILE A 194 5.67 6.87 12.24
CA ILE A 194 5.64 6.03 13.45
C ILE A 194 4.95 4.69 13.15
N ARG A 195 3.84 4.70 12.41
CA ARG A 195 3.10 3.49 12.05
C ARG A 195 3.91 2.54 11.16
N PHE A 196 4.67 3.08 10.22
CA PHE A 196 5.42 2.30 9.22
C PHE A 196 6.93 2.25 9.52
N HIS A 197 7.33 2.51 10.77
CA HIS A 197 8.74 2.59 11.16
C HIS A 197 9.55 1.33 10.82
N GLN A 198 8.92 0.15 10.79
CA GLN A 198 9.55 -1.13 10.45
C GLN A 198 10.00 -1.22 8.98
N GLN A 199 9.48 -0.36 8.10
CA GLN A 199 9.83 -0.36 6.69
C GLN A 199 11.12 0.41 6.37
N PHE A 200 11.64 1.18 7.35
CA PHE A 200 12.89 1.93 7.22
C PHE A 200 14.08 0.97 7.36
N LYS A 201 14.87 0.84 6.29
CA LYS A 201 16.08 0.00 6.25
C LYS A 201 17.21 0.57 7.11
N GLU A 202 17.35 1.88 7.13
CA GLU A 202 18.36 2.61 7.91
C GLU A 202 17.69 3.70 8.75
N PRO A 203 16.88 3.32 9.76
CA PRO A 203 16.03 4.27 10.48
C PRO A 203 16.86 5.31 11.25
N GLU A 204 18.07 4.98 11.70
CA GLU A 204 18.99 5.96 12.31
C GLU A 204 19.35 7.08 11.32
N LYS A 205 19.79 6.76 10.11
CA LYS A 205 20.15 7.80 9.12
C LYS A 205 18.93 8.55 8.60
N GLN A 206 17.84 7.83 8.37
CA GLN A 206 16.64 8.39 7.74
C GLN A 206 15.78 9.21 8.70
N LEU A 207 15.67 8.81 9.97
CA LEU A 207 14.72 9.40 10.92
C LEU A 207 15.34 10.34 11.95
N GLN A 208 16.64 10.20 12.24
CA GLN A 208 17.34 11.07 13.19
C GLN A 208 17.22 12.57 12.86
N PRO A 209 17.29 13.02 11.59
CA PRO A 209 17.08 14.44 11.26
C PRO A 209 15.71 14.98 11.68
N PHE A 210 14.67 14.14 11.67
CA PHE A 210 13.32 14.57 12.05
C PHE A 210 13.17 14.80 13.55
N ILE A 211 13.97 14.16 14.40
CA ILE A 211 13.87 14.36 15.85
C ILE A 211 14.07 15.84 16.20
N ALA A 212 15.11 16.48 15.65
CA ALA A 212 15.34 17.90 15.85
C ALA A 212 14.20 18.77 15.29
N THR A 213 13.64 18.39 14.12
CA THR A 213 12.50 19.10 13.53
C THR A 213 11.26 19.02 14.43
N ILE A 214 10.95 17.85 14.99
CA ILE A 214 9.81 17.64 15.89
C ILE A 214 10.00 18.45 17.18
N GLU A 215 11.19 18.43 17.77
CA GLU A 215 11.52 19.18 18.98
C GLU A 215 11.39 20.69 18.77
N ASN A 216 11.92 21.20 17.66
CA ASN A 216 11.78 22.62 17.29
C ASN A 216 10.31 23.01 17.08
N MET A 217 9.51 22.13 16.49
CA MET A 217 8.08 22.36 16.29
C MET A 217 7.30 22.36 17.60
N ALA A 218 7.64 21.48 18.55
CA ALA A 218 7.04 21.50 19.88
C ALA A 218 7.29 22.84 20.59
N VAL A 219 8.55 23.30 20.63
CA VAL A 219 8.92 24.58 21.24
C VAL A 219 8.23 25.76 20.56
N ARG A 220 8.20 25.78 19.22
CA ARG A 220 7.57 26.85 18.43
C ARG A 220 6.08 26.98 18.71
N ASN A 221 5.37 25.87 18.90
CA ASN A 221 3.92 25.88 19.10
C ASN A 221 3.52 26.05 20.58
N GLN A 222 4.39 25.77 21.54
CA GLN A 222 4.05 25.74 22.98
C GLN A 222 3.37 27.02 23.50
N LYS A 223 3.83 28.21 23.06
CA LYS A 223 3.27 29.47 23.57
C LYS A 223 1.82 29.69 23.14
N MET A 224 1.51 29.46 21.86
CA MET A 224 0.23 29.78 21.24
C MET A 224 -0.74 28.60 21.20
N HIS A 225 -0.21 27.40 20.98
CA HIS A 225 -0.93 26.14 20.81
C HIS A 225 -0.27 25.02 21.64
N PRO A 226 -0.31 25.11 22.98
CA PRO A 226 0.28 24.11 23.86
C PRO A 226 -0.22 22.69 23.58
N GLU A 227 -1.46 22.50 23.12
CA GLU A 227 -1.99 21.20 22.68
C GLU A 227 -1.13 20.54 21.60
N LEU A 228 -0.66 21.30 20.62
CA LEU A 228 0.19 20.78 19.55
C LEU A 228 1.59 20.42 20.07
N ALA A 229 2.12 21.18 21.04
CA ALA A 229 3.40 20.86 21.67
C ALA A 229 3.35 19.51 22.39
N PHE A 230 2.26 19.21 23.10
CA PHE A 230 2.04 17.90 23.70
C PHE A 230 1.99 16.79 22.65
N GLU A 231 1.27 17.00 21.55
CA GLU A 231 1.19 16.01 20.47
C GLU A 231 2.56 15.73 19.83
N PHE A 232 3.39 16.75 19.62
CA PHE A 232 4.74 16.58 19.08
C PHE A 232 5.68 15.84 20.04
N ILE A 233 5.67 16.20 21.33
CA ILE A 233 6.51 15.50 22.33
C ILE A 233 6.10 14.03 22.44
N ILE A 234 4.80 13.74 22.50
CA ILE A 234 4.30 12.36 22.56
C ILE A 234 4.71 11.58 21.31
N ALA A 235 4.55 12.17 20.12
CA ALA A 235 4.92 11.53 18.88
C ALA A 235 6.44 11.28 18.77
N ARG A 236 7.27 12.22 19.25
CA ARG A 236 8.72 12.02 19.36
C ARG A 236 9.03 10.84 20.28
N ASP A 237 8.45 10.80 21.48
CA ASP A 237 8.70 9.75 22.47
C ASP A 237 8.22 8.38 21.94
N ASP A 238 7.13 8.37 21.18
CA ASP A 238 6.63 7.19 20.47
C ASP A 238 7.60 6.68 19.40
N LEU A 239 8.26 7.59 18.69
CA LEU A 239 9.25 7.23 17.68
C LEU A 239 10.54 6.72 18.33
N LEU A 240 11.03 7.40 19.37
CA LEU A 240 12.20 6.98 20.16
C LEU A 240 11.98 5.60 20.81
N GLY A 241 10.78 5.35 21.35
CA GLY A 241 10.43 4.05 21.96
C GLY A 241 10.35 2.90 20.96
N ARG A 242 10.07 3.17 19.67
CA ARG A 242 9.98 2.17 18.61
C ARG A 242 11.29 1.95 17.86
N VAL A 243 12.19 2.94 17.88
CA VAL A 243 13.48 2.91 17.18
C VAL A 243 14.58 3.26 18.19
N PRO A 244 15.13 2.27 18.92
CA PRO A 244 16.08 2.49 20.00
C PRO A 244 17.40 3.17 19.56
N GLN A 245 17.71 3.16 18.27
CA GLN A 245 18.89 3.83 17.71
C GLN A 245 18.76 5.36 17.70
N LEU A 246 17.53 5.88 17.74
CA LEU A 246 17.29 7.32 17.69
C LEU A 246 17.59 7.98 19.04
N ARG A 247 18.09 9.22 18.99
CA ARG A 247 18.41 10.01 20.18
C ARG A 247 17.72 11.36 20.14
N THR A 248 17.22 11.80 21.28
CA THR A 248 16.76 13.19 21.47
C THR A 248 17.91 14.16 21.27
N THR A 249 17.64 15.29 20.61
CA THR A 249 18.60 16.40 20.51
C THR A 249 18.44 17.41 21.64
N HIS A 250 17.36 17.32 22.41
CA HIS A 250 17.04 18.22 23.50
C HIS A 250 16.60 17.47 24.77
N ILE A 251 17.59 17.04 25.56
CA ILE A 251 17.41 16.25 26.80
C ILE A 251 16.41 16.88 27.78
N GLY A 252 16.37 18.21 27.84
CA GLY A 252 15.45 18.94 28.72
C GLY A 252 14.01 19.03 28.22
N LEU A 253 13.68 18.60 27.00
CA LEU A 253 12.34 18.74 26.44
C LEU A 253 11.57 17.44 26.70
N THR A 254 11.15 17.21 27.94
CA THR A 254 10.42 15.99 28.34
C THR A 254 8.94 16.28 28.52
N LEU A 255 8.11 15.24 28.41
CA LEU A 255 6.68 15.36 28.72
C LEU A 255 6.44 15.90 30.13
N SER A 256 7.19 15.43 31.14
CA SER A 256 7.08 15.91 32.51
C SER A 256 7.44 17.39 32.66
N LYS A 257 8.47 17.87 31.94
CA LYS A 257 8.81 19.29 31.97
C LYS A 257 7.74 20.14 31.28
N LEU A 258 7.20 19.68 30.16
CA LEU A 258 6.10 20.39 29.49
C LEU A 258 4.86 20.47 30.38
N ILE A 259 4.53 19.40 31.12
CA ILE A 259 3.46 19.40 32.12
C ILE A 259 3.69 20.48 33.18
N LEU A 260 4.91 20.62 33.69
CA LEU A 260 5.26 21.61 34.71
C LEU A 260 5.16 23.04 34.18
N GLU A 261 5.65 23.29 32.96
CA GLU A 261 5.59 24.60 32.31
C GLU A 261 4.14 25.01 31.97
N GLU A 262 3.30 24.03 31.63
CA GLU A 262 1.91 24.24 31.22
C GLU A 262 0.87 24.00 32.32
N GLU A 263 1.31 23.82 33.57
CA GLU A 263 0.48 23.37 34.70
C GLU A 263 -0.83 24.18 34.85
N LYS A 264 -0.74 25.50 34.68
CA LYS A 264 -1.89 26.42 34.77
C LYS A 264 -2.87 26.28 33.60
N ARG A 265 -2.36 25.91 32.41
CA ARG A 265 -3.12 25.80 31.16
C ARG A 265 -3.64 24.39 30.88
N LEU A 266 -3.23 23.38 31.65
CA LEU A 266 -3.65 21.98 31.44
C LEU A 266 -5.17 21.77 31.28
N ILE A 267 -6.00 22.47 32.06
CA ILE A 267 -7.47 22.36 31.97
C ILE A 267 -7.98 22.72 30.56
N SER A 268 -7.39 23.71 29.89
CA SER A 268 -7.80 24.12 28.54
C SER A 268 -7.10 23.34 27.42
N VAL A 269 -6.00 22.65 27.74
CA VAL A 269 -5.21 21.86 26.80
C VAL A 269 -5.74 20.44 26.65
N LEU A 270 -5.99 19.75 27.76
CA LEU A 270 -6.37 18.33 27.76
C LEU A 270 -7.60 18.03 26.88
N PRO A 271 -8.69 18.82 26.89
CA PRO A 271 -9.87 18.54 26.08
C PRO A 271 -9.64 18.65 24.56
N LYS A 272 -8.56 19.31 24.15
CA LYS A 272 -8.19 19.48 22.73
C LYS A 272 -7.35 18.33 22.19
N LEU A 273 -6.82 17.48 23.07
CA LEU A 273 -6.00 16.34 22.67
C LEU A 273 -6.88 15.16 22.22
N PRO A 274 -6.37 14.32 21.30
CA PRO A 274 -6.95 13.01 21.06
C PRO A 274 -6.96 12.17 22.34
N ALA A 275 -8.00 11.37 22.57
CA ALA A 275 -8.22 10.63 23.82
C ALA A 275 -7.02 9.75 24.25
N ALA A 276 -6.34 9.11 23.30
CA ALA A 276 -5.16 8.31 23.59
C ALA A 276 -3.97 9.15 24.12
N LYS A 277 -3.80 10.36 23.59
CA LYS A 277 -2.75 11.30 24.01
C LYS A 277 -3.12 11.98 25.33
N GLU A 278 -4.39 12.36 25.50
CA GLU A 278 -4.95 12.86 26.76
C GLU A 278 -4.65 11.88 27.91
N LYS A 279 -5.01 10.60 27.75
CA LYS A 279 -4.73 9.55 28.72
C LYS A 279 -3.25 9.47 29.09
N ARG A 280 -2.36 9.56 28.10
CA ARG A 280 -0.90 9.50 28.33
C ARG A 280 -0.39 10.70 29.13
N VAL A 281 -0.92 11.89 28.89
CA VAL A 281 -0.60 13.08 29.71
C VAL A 281 -1.10 12.86 31.14
N LEU A 282 -2.34 12.40 31.31
CA LEU A 282 -2.93 12.14 32.64
C LEU A 282 -2.10 11.15 33.46
N GLN A 283 -1.64 10.06 32.85
CA GLN A 283 -0.78 9.06 33.49
C GLN A 283 0.60 9.62 33.90
N ALA A 284 1.09 10.65 33.22
CA ALA A 284 2.37 11.28 33.53
C ALA A 284 2.26 12.37 34.63
N LEU A 285 1.05 12.88 34.93
CA LEU A 285 0.84 13.96 35.91
C LEU A 285 1.36 13.64 37.31
N PRO A 286 1.13 12.44 37.91
CA PRO A 286 1.64 12.14 39.25
C PRO A 286 3.16 12.22 39.33
N SER A 287 3.85 11.64 38.34
CA SER A 287 5.32 11.67 38.28
C SER A 287 5.88 13.08 38.01
N ALA A 288 5.16 13.91 37.24
CA ALA A 288 5.62 15.22 36.85
C ALA A 288 5.39 16.28 37.95
N LEU A 289 4.24 16.23 38.63
CA LEU A 289 3.85 17.22 39.64
C LEU A 289 4.25 16.83 41.07
N GLY A 290 4.53 15.55 41.31
CA GLY A 290 4.94 15.04 42.61
C GLY A 290 3.90 15.37 43.69
N PRO A 291 4.30 15.95 44.85
CA PRO A 291 3.37 16.29 45.94
C PRO A 291 2.22 17.23 45.54
N ARG A 292 2.42 18.08 44.52
CA ARG A 292 1.41 19.04 44.03
C ARG A 292 0.29 18.37 43.23
N TRP A 293 0.45 17.09 42.88
CA TRP A 293 -0.54 16.35 42.11
C TRP A 293 -1.90 16.29 42.81
N THR A 294 -1.94 16.02 44.11
CA THR A 294 -3.19 15.82 44.86
C THR A 294 -4.10 17.05 44.82
N GLU A 295 -3.52 18.25 45.03
CA GLU A 295 -4.25 19.51 44.95
C GLU A 295 -4.70 19.80 43.52
N ARG A 296 -3.82 19.56 42.54
CA ARG A 296 -4.11 19.84 41.13
C ARG A 296 -5.14 18.88 40.53
N ALA A 297 -5.14 17.62 40.95
CA ALA A 297 -6.09 16.60 40.53
C ALA A 297 -7.52 17.00 40.89
N LEU A 298 -7.73 17.58 42.09
CA LEU A 298 -9.03 18.09 42.50
C LEU A 298 -9.52 19.23 41.59
N CYS A 299 -8.65 20.20 41.29
CA CYS A 299 -8.99 21.29 40.35
C CYS A 299 -9.27 20.79 38.93
N LEU A 300 -8.52 19.78 38.47
CA LEU A 300 -8.72 19.15 37.17
C LEU A 300 -10.05 18.41 37.13
N MET A 301 -10.42 17.67 38.17
CA MET A 301 -11.72 16.97 38.28
C MET A 301 -12.91 17.94 38.33
N GLN A 302 -12.79 19.06 39.05
CA GLN A 302 -13.84 20.07 39.13
C GLN A 302 -14.03 20.86 37.83
N GLY A 303 -12.96 21.03 37.03
CA GLY A 303 -12.97 21.75 35.77
C GLY A 303 -13.11 20.88 34.52
N SER A 304 -13.27 19.55 34.64
CA SER A 304 -13.19 18.62 33.50
C SER A 304 -14.54 18.11 33.01
N HIS A 305 -14.59 17.88 31.69
CA HIS A 305 -15.64 17.13 31.01
C HIS A 305 -15.53 15.64 31.37
N GLY A 306 -16.66 14.92 31.43
CA GLY A 306 -16.76 13.53 31.95
C GLY A 306 -15.87 12.44 31.33
N ARG A 307 -15.00 12.76 30.35
CA ARG A 307 -14.00 11.84 29.78
C ARG A 307 -12.77 11.63 30.68
N MET A 308 -12.42 12.57 31.56
CA MET A 308 -11.25 12.39 32.44
C MET A 308 -11.52 11.37 33.56
N VAL A 309 -12.74 11.32 34.09
CA VAL A 309 -13.14 10.42 35.19
C VAL A 309 -13.01 8.93 34.81
N THR A 310 -13.06 8.61 33.52
CA THR A 310 -12.94 7.21 33.03
C THR A 310 -11.51 6.80 32.67
N GLN A 311 -10.55 7.71 32.73
CA GLN A 311 -9.18 7.50 32.23
C GLN A 311 -8.08 7.62 33.30
N ILE A 312 -8.40 8.19 34.46
CA ILE A 312 -7.53 8.26 35.65
C ILE A 312 -7.54 6.90 36.37
#